data_AF-K0ZFM7-F1
#
_entry.id   AF-K0ZFM7-F1
#
_cell.length_a   1.000
_cell.length_b   1.000
_cell.length_c   1.000
_cell.angle_alpha   90.00
_cell.angle_beta   90.00
_cell.angle_gamma   90.00
#
_symmetry.space_group_name_H-M   'P 1'
#
loop_
_entity.id
_entity.type
_entity.pdbx_description
1 polymer ?
#
loop_
_entity_poly.entity_id
_entity_poly.type
_entity_poly.pdbx_seq_one_letter_code
_entity_poly.pdbx_strand_id
1 'polypeptide(L)'
;FTKWGVQDSDDPNYVNWRIRVNRYAKSYTGVKLEDTIPEGQVLASEITGYYFTEWNKAEARPRLEAAHINVVDGNHFTITPNGDGTMDGQGLYILYKTRLTAPVDNATKKAFNDVKATTDQETFDVHGFAALTTTEGIGSGAKSDEVEFQVKKKLEGKTLEADAFTFQLIAPDGSVTEAKNDAEGNVKFPAVKFSNEGTFKYQIKEVNDNKPGYTYDDSVLEAEVTVANVYGQKIASVKYKDSKKEFTNTYAAKEAKLQLEAKKVLNGKAIEAGQFEFELKENGTVLHTVSNDANGKIQFPELTFTKEETRTFTISEKAGDVAGVEYDPNAYEVTVVVKDNG
;
A
#
# COMPACT_ATOMS: atom_id res chain seq x y z
N PHE A 1 20.13 28.72 -23.57
CA PHE A 1 20.38 27.59 -22.66
C PHE A 1 19.03 27.05 -22.21
N THR A 2 18.88 25.75 -21.97
CA THR A 2 17.60 25.15 -21.55
C THR A 2 17.83 24.00 -20.58
N LYS A 3 16.97 23.86 -19.56
CA LYS A 3 17.00 22.78 -18.58
C LYS A 3 15.60 22.21 -18.41
N TRP A 4 15.48 20.89 -18.31
CA TRP A 4 14.21 20.22 -18.03
C TRP A 4 14.46 18.87 -17.39
N GLY A 5 13.50 18.42 -16.59
CA GLY A 5 13.52 17.10 -15.98
C GLY A 5 12.35 16.23 -16.45
N VAL A 6 12.52 14.93 -16.31
CA VAL A 6 11.47 13.93 -16.55
C VAL A 6 11.51 12.96 -15.39
N GLN A 7 10.37 12.77 -14.73
CA GLN A 7 10.25 11.76 -13.68
C GLN A 7 10.60 10.38 -14.25
N ASP A 8 11.41 9.63 -13.51
CA ASP A 8 11.80 8.28 -13.89
C ASP A 8 10.57 7.36 -13.94
N SER A 9 10.45 6.57 -15.01
CA SER A 9 9.29 5.72 -15.23
C SER A 9 9.28 4.48 -14.34
N ASP A 10 10.46 4.05 -13.90
CA ASP A 10 10.63 2.80 -13.15
C ASP A 10 10.63 3.06 -11.65
N ASP A 11 11.12 4.23 -11.22
CA ASP A 11 11.09 4.68 -9.84
C ASP A 11 10.69 6.16 -9.73
N PRO A 12 9.45 6.48 -9.34
CA PRO A 12 8.95 7.86 -9.32
C PRO A 12 9.65 8.77 -8.30
N ASN A 13 10.51 8.22 -7.43
CA ASN A 13 11.36 9.02 -6.54
C ASN A 13 12.50 9.73 -7.29
N TYR A 14 12.77 9.40 -8.54
CA TYR A 14 13.86 9.98 -9.31
C TYR A 14 13.38 10.95 -10.39
N VAL A 15 14.19 11.99 -10.63
CA VAL A 15 14.02 12.92 -11.74
C VAL A 15 15.27 12.90 -12.60
N ASN A 16 15.09 12.57 -13.88
CA ASN A 16 16.14 12.59 -14.89
C ASN A 16 16.26 14.00 -15.48
N TRP A 17 17.31 14.73 -15.10
CA TRP A 17 17.58 16.09 -15.55
C TRP A 17 18.42 16.14 -16.82
N ARG A 18 18.13 17.13 -17.65
CA ARG A 18 18.83 17.43 -18.89
C ARG A 18 19.13 18.91 -18.95
N ILE A 19 20.38 19.26 -19.25
CA ILE A 19 20.78 20.64 -19.53
C ILE A 19 21.33 20.68 -20.95
N ARG A 20 20.82 21.60 -21.76
CA ARG A 20 21.34 21.89 -23.09
C ARG A 20 21.92 23.30 -23.12
N VAL A 21 23.23 23.32 -23.29
CA VAL A 21 24.08 24.49 -23.36
C VAL A 21 24.35 24.83 -24.81
N ASN A 22 24.24 26.11 -25.15
CA ASN A 22 24.60 26.63 -26.47
C ASN A 22 24.06 25.81 -27.66
N ARG A 23 22.73 25.69 -27.77
CA ARG A 23 22.04 24.91 -28.82
C ARG A 23 22.51 25.22 -30.25
N TYR A 24 22.85 26.48 -30.52
CA TYR A 24 23.24 26.97 -31.83
C TYR A 24 24.75 26.98 -32.04
N ALA A 25 25.52 26.37 -31.13
CA ALA A 25 26.96 26.18 -31.27
C ALA A 25 27.72 27.49 -31.57
N LYS A 26 27.32 28.59 -30.92
CA LYS A 26 28.01 29.88 -31.02
C LYS A 26 29.37 29.82 -30.32
N SER A 27 30.28 30.72 -30.64
CA SER A 27 31.56 30.83 -29.93
C SER A 27 31.39 31.55 -28.59
N TYR A 28 31.75 30.88 -27.49
CA TYR A 28 31.77 31.44 -26.14
C TYR A 28 33.11 31.15 -25.44
N THR A 29 33.50 32.04 -24.54
CA THR A 29 34.65 31.88 -23.63
C THR A 29 34.20 32.10 -22.20
N GLY A 30 34.99 31.59 -21.24
CA GLY A 30 34.68 31.71 -19.81
C GLY A 30 33.39 31.01 -19.40
N VAL A 31 32.94 29.99 -20.15
CA VAL A 31 31.71 29.28 -19.85
C VAL A 31 31.86 28.52 -18.54
N LYS A 32 31.00 28.82 -17.57
CA LYS A 32 30.86 28.10 -16.31
C LYS A 32 29.39 27.82 -16.05
N LEU A 33 29.05 26.58 -15.73
CA LEU A 33 27.73 26.19 -15.28
C LEU A 33 27.75 25.96 -13.78
N GLU A 34 26.73 26.45 -13.09
CA GLU A 34 26.54 26.30 -11.65
C GLU A 34 25.11 25.83 -11.40
N ASP A 35 24.97 24.61 -10.90
CA ASP A 35 23.67 23.99 -10.59
C ASP A 35 23.46 24.00 -9.08
N THR A 36 22.31 24.50 -8.65
CA THR A 36 21.87 24.48 -7.25
C THR A 36 20.59 23.67 -7.17
N ILE A 37 20.73 22.40 -6.82
CA ILE A 37 19.61 21.49 -6.60
C ILE A 37 18.90 21.94 -5.31
N PRO A 38 17.60 22.29 -5.37
CA PRO A 38 16.90 22.82 -4.21
C PRO A 38 16.71 21.79 -3.10
N GLU A 39 16.36 22.27 -1.91
CA GLU A 39 15.96 21.41 -0.80
C GLU A 39 14.81 20.46 -1.21
N GLY A 40 14.80 19.26 -0.62
CA GLY A 40 13.87 18.20 -1.01
C GLY A 40 14.31 17.41 -2.24
N GLN A 41 15.49 17.68 -2.78
CA GLN A 41 16.16 16.88 -3.79
C GLN A 41 17.64 16.69 -3.46
N VAL A 42 18.24 15.62 -3.97
CA VAL A 42 19.69 15.41 -3.91
C VAL A 42 20.21 14.74 -5.18
N LEU A 43 21.43 15.05 -5.58
CA LEU A 43 22.14 14.40 -6.68
C LEU A 43 22.25 12.90 -6.42
N ALA A 44 21.85 12.09 -7.40
CA ALA A 44 21.71 10.65 -7.24
C ALA A 44 22.23 9.84 -8.43
N SER A 45 23.02 10.45 -9.31
CA SER A 45 23.83 9.75 -10.31
C SER A 45 25.13 10.50 -10.57
N GLU A 46 26.04 9.85 -11.29
CA GLU A 46 27.11 10.55 -12.00
C GLU A 46 26.52 11.61 -12.94
N ILE A 47 27.27 12.70 -13.13
CA ILE A 47 26.96 13.72 -14.13
C ILE A 47 27.69 13.35 -15.41
N THR A 48 26.94 13.20 -16.50
CA THR A 48 27.49 12.81 -17.81
C THR A 48 27.08 13.82 -18.86
N GLY A 49 27.72 13.77 -20.02
CA GLY A 49 27.32 14.63 -21.12
C GLY A 49 28.11 14.38 -22.40
N TYR A 50 27.75 15.12 -23.43
CA TYR A 50 28.46 15.10 -24.70
C TYR A 50 28.34 16.44 -25.44
N TYR A 51 29.37 16.72 -26.24
CA TYR A 51 29.43 17.87 -27.13
C TYR A 51 28.76 17.60 -28.48
N PHE A 52 28.29 18.65 -29.14
CA PHE A 52 27.70 18.60 -30.47
C PHE A 52 28.02 19.88 -31.25
N THR A 53 28.08 19.80 -32.57
CA THR A 53 28.26 20.98 -33.44
C THR A 53 26.93 21.50 -33.98
N GLU A 54 25.91 20.63 -34.05
CA GLU A 54 24.56 21.01 -34.41
C GLU A 54 23.53 20.14 -33.69
N TRP A 55 22.45 20.77 -33.23
CA TRP A 55 21.37 20.05 -32.55
C TRP A 55 20.70 19.04 -33.50
N ASN A 56 20.56 17.78 -33.04
CA ASN A 56 19.99 16.65 -33.80
C ASN A 56 20.80 16.17 -35.00
N LYS A 57 22.00 16.71 -35.25
CA LYS A 57 22.90 16.15 -36.27
C LYS A 57 23.44 14.79 -35.83
N ALA A 58 23.44 13.84 -36.75
CA ALA A 58 24.08 12.54 -36.57
C ALA A 58 25.60 12.71 -36.77
N GLU A 59 26.35 12.69 -35.68
CA GLU A 59 27.80 12.89 -35.66
C GLU A 59 28.45 12.16 -34.49
N ALA A 60 29.76 11.99 -34.55
CA ALA A 60 30.53 11.58 -33.38
C ALA A 60 30.45 12.69 -32.33
N ARG A 61 30.08 12.33 -31.10
CA ARG A 61 29.90 13.29 -30.01
C ARG A 61 30.96 13.06 -28.94
N PRO A 62 31.95 13.96 -28.80
CA PRO A 62 32.92 13.89 -27.70
C PRO A 62 32.20 13.90 -26.36
N ARG A 63 32.66 13.08 -25.40
CA ARG A 63 32.07 13.03 -24.07
C ARG A 63 32.54 14.20 -23.22
N LEU A 64 31.68 14.64 -22.30
CA LEU A 64 32.10 15.51 -21.20
C LEU A 64 33.01 14.70 -20.27
N GLU A 65 34.22 15.18 -20.06
CA GLU A 65 35.18 14.53 -19.16
C GLU A 65 34.83 14.80 -17.70
N ALA A 66 34.99 13.79 -16.84
CA ALA A 66 34.73 13.91 -15.41
C ALA A 66 35.59 14.99 -14.74
N ALA A 67 36.81 15.23 -15.24
CA ALA A 67 37.70 16.28 -14.74
C ALA A 67 37.15 17.71 -14.92
N HIS A 68 36.18 17.89 -15.83
CA HIS A 68 35.53 19.18 -16.08
C HIS A 68 34.35 19.45 -15.14
N ILE A 69 34.06 18.50 -14.24
CA ILE A 69 32.91 18.52 -13.33
C ILE A 69 33.47 18.59 -11.91
N ASN A 70 33.01 19.58 -11.15
CA ASN A 70 33.33 19.72 -9.74
C ASN A 70 32.04 19.65 -8.94
N VAL A 71 31.85 18.54 -8.22
CA VAL A 71 30.71 18.35 -7.31
C VAL A 71 31.15 18.78 -5.92
N VAL A 72 30.51 19.80 -5.37
CA VAL A 72 30.83 20.37 -4.07
C VAL A 72 30.17 19.58 -2.96
N ASP A 73 28.89 19.25 -3.16
CA ASP A 73 28.07 18.44 -2.26
C ASP A 73 26.89 17.82 -3.04
N GLY A 74 25.97 17.17 -2.34
CA GLY A 74 24.79 16.53 -2.94
C GLY A 74 23.81 17.50 -3.62
N ASN A 75 23.97 18.81 -3.43
CA ASN A 75 23.07 19.84 -3.94
C ASN A 75 23.76 20.85 -4.87
N HIS A 76 25.09 20.87 -4.93
CA HIS A 76 25.84 21.86 -5.71
C HIS A 76 26.90 21.20 -6.58
N PHE A 77 26.89 21.54 -7.87
CA PHE A 77 27.99 21.20 -8.76
C PHE A 77 28.25 22.31 -9.78
N THR A 78 29.47 22.32 -10.30
CA THR A 78 29.88 23.21 -11.38
C THR A 78 30.48 22.43 -12.54
N ILE A 79 30.30 22.93 -13.76
CA ILE A 79 30.91 22.36 -14.96
C ILE A 79 31.64 23.46 -15.71
N THR A 80 32.90 23.20 -16.06
CA THR A 80 33.72 24.06 -16.92
C THR A 80 33.95 23.34 -18.25
N PRO A 81 33.17 23.63 -19.31
CA PRO A 81 33.31 22.94 -20.60
C PRO A 81 34.74 23.00 -21.12
N ASN A 82 35.22 21.90 -21.71
CA ASN A 82 36.59 21.75 -22.24
C ASN A 82 37.71 21.99 -21.20
N GLY A 83 37.38 22.11 -19.91
CA GLY A 83 38.31 22.36 -18.82
C GLY A 83 38.72 23.82 -18.66
N ASP A 84 38.54 24.64 -19.69
CA ASP A 84 38.92 26.05 -19.73
C ASP A 84 37.73 27.01 -19.98
N GLY A 85 36.53 26.48 -20.18
CA GLY A 85 35.31 27.23 -20.43
C GLY A 85 35.19 27.71 -21.88
N THR A 86 36.05 27.27 -22.79
CA THR A 86 35.93 27.56 -24.22
C THR A 86 34.83 26.71 -24.85
N MET A 87 34.03 27.30 -25.73
CA MET A 87 33.06 26.58 -26.56
C MET A 87 33.02 27.25 -27.93
N ASP A 88 33.85 26.81 -28.86
CA ASP A 88 33.90 27.36 -30.23
C ASP A 88 33.22 26.41 -31.22
N GLY A 89 32.12 26.84 -31.84
CA GLY A 89 31.38 25.96 -32.74
C GLY A 89 30.75 24.74 -32.07
N GLN A 90 30.52 24.80 -30.75
CA GLN A 90 30.11 23.66 -29.93
C GLN A 90 28.94 23.98 -29.00
N GLY A 91 28.01 23.04 -28.86
CA GLY A 91 27.07 22.94 -27.75
C GLY A 91 27.41 21.75 -26.84
N LEU A 92 26.81 21.74 -25.65
CA LEU A 92 27.01 20.69 -24.65
C LEU A 92 25.65 20.22 -24.12
N TYR A 93 25.48 18.90 -24.04
CA TYR A 93 24.28 18.26 -23.49
C TYR A 93 24.66 17.44 -22.27
N ILE A 94 24.06 17.74 -21.13
CA ILE A 94 24.38 17.16 -19.82
C ILE A 94 23.18 16.37 -19.31
N LEU A 95 23.45 15.23 -18.68
CA LEU A 95 22.47 14.36 -18.06
C LEU A 95 22.91 13.96 -16.65
N TYR A 96 21.96 13.97 -15.71
CA TYR A 96 22.13 13.43 -14.36
C TYR A 96 20.75 13.16 -13.75
N LYS A 97 20.72 12.51 -12.59
CA LYS A 97 19.51 12.23 -11.83
C LYS A 97 19.54 12.90 -10.47
N THR A 98 18.40 13.38 -10.01
CA THR A 98 18.18 13.67 -8.59
C THR A 98 17.19 12.67 -8.00
N ARG A 99 17.30 12.43 -6.71
CA ARG A 99 16.28 11.77 -5.91
C ARG A 99 15.48 12.81 -5.14
N LEU A 100 14.16 12.66 -5.13
CA LEU A 100 13.24 13.44 -4.30
C LEU A 100 13.31 12.92 -2.86
N THR A 101 13.57 13.81 -1.92
CA THR A 101 13.73 13.51 -0.47
C THR A 101 12.68 14.21 0.39
N ALA A 102 11.77 14.96 -0.22
CA ALA A 102 10.65 15.61 0.45
C ALA A 102 9.33 15.24 -0.24
N PRO A 103 8.19 15.32 0.47
CA PRO A 103 6.87 15.15 -0.13
C PRO A 103 6.66 16.11 -1.30
N VAL A 104 5.96 15.63 -2.32
CA VAL A 104 5.63 16.45 -3.49
C VAL A 104 4.61 17.51 -3.12
N ASP A 105 4.83 18.74 -3.57
CA ASP A 105 3.81 19.77 -3.54
C ASP A 105 2.65 19.38 -4.48
N ASN A 106 1.52 19.00 -3.87
CA ASN A 106 0.33 18.55 -4.57
C ASN A 106 -0.37 19.65 -5.38
N ALA A 107 -0.08 20.93 -5.12
CA ALA A 107 -0.62 22.04 -5.90
C ALA A 107 0.12 22.19 -7.23
N THR A 108 1.46 22.17 -7.21
CA THR A 108 2.27 22.38 -8.42
C THR A 108 2.55 21.09 -9.19
N LYS A 109 2.65 19.94 -8.50
CA LYS A 109 3.05 18.63 -9.04
C LYS A 109 4.31 18.71 -9.90
N LYS A 110 5.28 19.51 -9.44
CA LYS A 110 6.54 19.76 -10.15
C LYS A 110 7.73 19.66 -9.20
N ALA A 111 8.82 19.09 -9.71
CA ALA A 111 10.14 19.27 -9.13
C ALA A 111 10.85 20.40 -9.88
N PHE A 112 11.45 21.34 -9.16
CA PHE A 112 12.20 22.44 -9.75
C PHE A 112 13.69 22.18 -9.60
N ASN A 113 14.47 22.68 -10.54
CA ASN A 113 15.92 22.77 -10.43
C ASN A 113 16.39 23.79 -11.46
N ASP A 114 17.24 24.71 -11.04
CA ASP A 114 17.75 25.79 -11.87
C ASP A 114 19.24 25.64 -12.10
N VAL A 115 19.72 26.14 -13.23
CA VAL A 115 21.16 26.23 -13.51
C VAL A 115 21.49 27.65 -13.95
N LYS A 116 22.59 28.17 -13.42
CA LYS A 116 23.18 29.42 -13.88
C LYS A 116 24.32 29.11 -14.84
N ALA A 117 24.33 29.78 -15.98
CA ALA A 117 25.45 29.73 -16.92
C ALA A 117 26.06 31.12 -17.06
N THR A 118 27.35 31.25 -16.78
CA THR A 118 28.10 32.49 -16.98
C THR A 118 29.09 32.29 -18.12
N THR A 119 29.27 33.33 -18.93
CA THR A 119 30.31 33.47 -19.94
C THR A 119 31.04 34.79 -19.69
N ASP A 120 32.12 35.07 -20.41
CA ASP A 120 32.81 36.36 -20.34
C ASP A 120 31.91 37.55 -20.79
N GLN A 121 30.85 37.26 -21.53
CA GLN A 121 30.00 38.26 -22.19
C GLN A 121 28.65 38.44 -21.51
N GLU A 122 28.09 37.37 -20.96
CA GLU A 122 26.71 37.33 -20.49
C GLU A 122 26.49 36.27 -19.40
N THR A 123 25.40 36.41 -18.67
CA THR A 123 24.94 35.42 -17.70
C THR A 123 23.51 35.02 -18.04
N PHE A 124 23.22 33.74 -17.90
CA PHE A 124 21.92 33.14 -18.17
C PHE A 124 21.43 32.40 -16.93
N ASP A 125 20.30 32.86 -16.41
CA ASP A 125 19.53 32.12 -15.43
C ASP A 125 18.57 31.18 -16.19
N VAL A 126 18.72 29.87 -15.97
CA VAL A 126 17.99 28.84 -16.72
C VAL A 126 17.12 28.07 -15.75
N HIS A 127 15.84 28.46 -15.72
CA HIS A 127 14.86 27.79 -14.88
C HIS A 127 14.45 26.43 -15.46
N GLY A 128 14.47 25.40 -14.61
CA GLY A 128 14.13 24.04 -15.00
C GLY A 128 13.06 23.44 -14.11
N PHE A 129 12.20 22.62 -14.69
CA PHE A 129 11.25 21.81 -13.93
C PHE A 129 11.04 20.43 -14.56
N ALA A 130 10.52 19.51 -13.76
CA ALA A 130 9.98 18.22 -14.15
C ALA A 130 8.53 18.14 -13.70
N ALA A 131 7.62 17.74 -14.59
CA ALA A 131 6.27 17.38 -14.19
C ALA A 131 6.29 16.01 -13.51
N LEU A 132 5.54 15.87 -12.41
CA LEU A 132 5.41 14.64 -11.64
C LEU A 132 4.05 14.02 -11.96
N THR A 133 4.07 12.81 -12.51
CA THR A 133 2.87 12.10 -12.98
C THR A 133 2.26 11.24 -11.88
N THR A 134 3.07 10.83 -10.91
CA THR A 134 2.64 10.20 -9.66
C THR A 134 2.97 11.12 -8.49
N THR A 135 2.19 11.07 -7.43
CA THR A 135 2.48 11.73 -6.14
C THR A 135 2.48 10.73 -4.99
N GLU A 136 1.94 9.53 -5.21
CA GLU A 136 1.97 8.40 -4.28
C GLU A 136 3.35 7.73 -4.30
N GLY A 137 3.93 7.48 -3.12
CA GLY A 137 5.22 6.80 -2.98
C GLY A 137 6.45 7.66 -3.27
N ILE A 138 6.28 8.96 -3.54
CA ILE A 138 7.39 9.91 -3.75
C ILE A 138 7.75 10.57 -2.42
N GLY A 139 8.96 10.27 -1.94
CA GLY A 139 9.55 10.98 -0.82
C GLY A 139 8.80 10.77 0.49
N SER A 140 8.65 9.52 0.91
CA SER A 140 8.22 9.23 2.27
C SER A 140 9.41 9.05 3.23
N GLY A 141 10.59 8.69 2.71
CA GLY A 141 11.86 8.88 3.42
C GLY A 141 12.29 10.34 3.35
N ALA A 142 12.40 11.01 4.50
CA ALA A 142 12.82 12.41 4.59
C ALA A 142 14.29 12.63 4.17
N LYS A 143 15.05 11.54 3.97
CA LYS A 143 16.48 11.56 3.64
C LYS A 143 16.83 10.52 2.58
N SER A 144 17.90 10.79 1.83
CA SER A 144 18.34 9.93 0.75
C SER A 144 18.98 8.61 1.21
N ASP A 145 19.40 8.53 2.47
CA ASP A 145 19.95 7.34 3.11
C ASP A 145 18.87 6.51 3.82
N GLU A 146 17.59 6.85 3.64
CA GLU A 146 16.46 6.16 4.25
C GLU A 146 15.55 5.51 3.18
N VAL A 147 14.93 4.39 3.57
CA VAL A 147 13.90 3.68 2.80
C VAL A 147 12.70 3.44 3.70
N GLU A 148 11.50 3.67 3.17
CA GLU A 148 10.27 3.17 3.78
C GLU A 148 9.75 1.94 3.04
N PHE A 149 9.30 0.96 3.81
CA PHE A 149 8.62 -0.22 3.29
C PHE A 149 7.11 -0.03 3.43
N GLN A 150 6.37 -0.33 2.37
CA GLN A 150 4.92 -0.16 2.33
C GLN A 150 4.28 -1.31 1.56
N VAL A 151 3.22 -1.87 2.13
CA VAL A 151 2.41 -2.93 1.52
C VAL A 151 0.92 -2.65 1.75
N LYS A 152 0.06 -3.34 1.00
CA LYS A 152 -1.39 -3.24 1.11
C LYS A 152 -1.96 -4.48 1.78
N LYS A 153 -2.97 -4.30 2.63
CA LYS A 153 -3.81 -5.34 3.20
C LYS A 153 -5.20 -5.25 2.61
N LYS A 154 -5.69 -6.38 2.13
CA LYS A 154 -7.07 -6.61 1.74
C LYS A 154 -7.70 -7.67 2.65
N LEU A 155 -8.96 -7.44 3.04
CA LEU A 155 -9.79 -8.44 3.72
C LEU A 155 -11.04 -8.69 2.87
N GLU A 156 -11.33 -9.96 2.61
CA GLU A 156 -12.52 -10.42 1.92
C GLU A 156 -13.48 -11.08 2.90
N GLY A 157 -14.79 -10.94 2.68
CA GLY A 157 -15.81 -11.53 3.56
C GLY A 157 -16.14 -10.70 4.81
N LYS A 158 -15.36 -9.66 5.13
CA LYS A 158 -15.63 -8.70 6.21
C LYS A 158 -14.99 -7.34 5.91
N THR A 159 -15.51 -6.28 6.52
CA THR A 159 -14.88 -4.95 6.48
C THR A 159 -13.52 -4.98 7.17
N LEU A 160 -12.50 -4.38 6.55
CA LEU A 160 -11.18 -4.22 7.16
C LEU A 160 -11.21 -3.09 8.18
N GLU A 161 -10.85 -3.40 9.43
CA GLU A 161 -10.69 -2.41 10.50
C GLU A 161 -9.22 -1.99 10.63
N ALA A 162 -8.98 -0.75 11.09
CA ALA A 162 -7.63 -0.31 11.42
C ALA A 162 -7.04 -1.19 12.53
N ASP A 163 -5.72 -1.39 12.48
CA ASP A 163 -4.95 -2.20 13.43
C ASP A 163 -5.36 -3.69 13.54
N ALA A 164 -6.14 -4.19 12.58
CA ALA A 164 -6.69 -5.54 12.60
C ALA A 164 -5.62 -6.64 12.39
N PHE A 165 -4.64 -6.39 11.53
CA PHE A 165 -3.59 -7.35 11.17
C PHE A 165 -2.20 -6.75 11.39
N THR A 166 -1.26 -7.60 11.80
CA THR A 166 0.14 -7.23 12.09
C THR A 166 1.06 -7.81 11.03
N PHE A 167 2.04 -7.03 10.60
CA PHE A 167 3.03 -7.40 9.59
C PHE A 167 4.42 -7.23 10.16
N GLN A 168 5.33 -8.10 9.73
CA GLN A 168 6.73 -8.11 10.12
C GLN A 168 7.61 -7.76 8.94
N LEU A 169 8.43 -6.72 9.08
CA LEU A 169 9.59 -6.44 8.25
C LEU A 169 10.81 -7.10 8.91
N ILE A 170 11.40 -8.06 8.22
CA ILE A 170 12.55 -8.84 8.66
C ILE A 170 13.78 -8.33 7.91
N ALA A 171 14.75 -7.85 8.66
CA ALA A 171 16.02 -7.35 8.13
C ALA A 171 17.02 -8.49 7.84
N PRO A 172 18.11 -8.22 7.09
CA PRO A 172 19.11 -9.23 6.76
C PRO A 172 19.77 -9.89 7.98
N ASP A 173 19.86 -9.18 9.11
CA ASP A 173 20.41 -9.68 10.37
C ASP A 173 19.40 -10.47 11.20
N GLY A 174 18.17 -10.63 10.70
CA GLY A 174 17.06 -11.30 11.37
C GLY A 174 16.29 -10.42 12.36
N SER A 175 16.65 -9.14 12.53
CA SER A 175 15.86 -8.22 13.34
C SER A 175 14.48 -7.99 12.71
N VAL A 176 13.47 -7.83 13.57
CA VAL A 176 12.06 -7.74 13.18
C VAL A 176 11.50 -6.40 13.63
N THR A 177 10.85 -5.70 12.71
CA THR A 177 10.05 -4.50 12.98
C THR A 177 8.60 -4.76 12.60
N GLU A 178 7.66 -4.38 13.45
CA GLU A 178 6.24 -4.60 13.21
C GLU A 178 5.51 -3.33 12.78
N ALA A 179 4.49 -3.50 11.95
CA ALA A 179 3.53 -2.48 11.57
C ALA A 179 2.13 -3.11 11.42
N LYS A 180 1.10 -2.27 11.43
CA LYS A 180 -0.28 -2.70 11.24
C LYS A 180 -0.92 -1.98 10.06
N ASN A 181 -2.05 -2.51 9.59
CA ASN A 181 -2.83 -1.85 8.55
C ASN A 181 -3.64 -0.68 9.12
N ASP A 182 -3.76 0.40 8.35
CA ASP A 182 -4.81 1.41 8.56
C ASP A 182 -6.18 0.91 8.06
N ALA A 183 -7.22 1.74 8.20
CA ALA A 183 -8.59 1.40 7.77
C ALA A 183 -8.71 1.24 6.24
N GLU A 184 -7.87 1.95 5.48
CA GLU A 184 -7.77 1.85 4.03
C GLU A 184 -6.91 0.65 3.59
N GLY A 185 -6.31 -0.08 4.53
CA GLY A 185 -5.44 -1.23 4.29
C GLY A 185 -4.00 -0.88 3.93
N ASN A 186 -3.51 0.33 4.12
CA ASN A 186 -2.08 0.61 3.97
C ASN A 186 -1.32 0.15 5.21
N VAL A 187 -0.17 -0.49 5.00
CA VAL A 187 0.77 -0.87 6.05
C VAL A 187 2.06 -0.13 5.77
N LYS A 188 2.46 0.76 6.69
CA LYS A 188 3.67 1.56 6.57
C LYS A 188 4.61 1.26 7.73
N PHE A 189 5.80 0.76 7.41
CA PHE A 189 6.86 0.53 8.40
C PHE A 189 7.63 1.82 8.70
N PRO A 190 8.27 1.93 9.88
CA PRO A 190 9.23 2.99 10.14
C PRO A 190 10.34 3.04 9.08
N ALA A 191 10.81 4.25 8.76
CA ALA A 191 11.91 4.44 7.82
C ALA A 191 13.19 3.76 8.33
N VAL A 192 13.84 2.99 7.46
CA VAL A 192 15.10 2.30 7.75
C VAL A 192 16.25 3.12 7.22
N LYS A 193 17.20 3.46 8.10
CA LYS A 193 18.39 4.27 7.77
C LYS A 193 19.59 3.39 7.43
N PHE A 194 20.28 3.71 6.34
CA PHE A 194 21.44 2.98 5.86
C PHE A 194 22.73 3.76 6.05
N SER A 195 23.64 3.20 6.85
CA SER A 195 24.95 3.79 7.10
C SER A 195 26.06 3.22 6.24
N ASN A 196 25.83 2.13 5.51
CA ASN A 196 26.84 1.48 4.67
C ASN A 196 26.31 1.26 3.26
N GLU A 197 27.21 1.34 2.28
CA GLU A 197 26.93 0.94 0.89
C GLU A 197 26.72 -0.57 0.80
N GLY A 198 25.97 -1.00 -0.22
CA GLY A 198 25.76 -2.41 -0.51
C GLY A 198 24.30 -2.76 -0.76
N THR A 199 24.04 -4.07 -0.81
CA THR A 199 22.71 -4.62 -1.10
C THR A 199 22.20 -5.39 0.12
N PHE A 200 20.98 -5.07 0.55
CA PHE A 200 20.36 -5.59 1.76
C PHE A 200 19.01 -6.23 1.40
N LYS A 201 18.83 -7.50 1.77
CA LYS A 201 17.60 -8.26 1.49
C LYS A 201 16.68 -8.27 2.71
N TYR A 202 15.47 -7.80 2.50
CA TYR A 202 14.40 -7.76 3.49
C TYR A 202 13.28 -8.72 3.09
N GLN A 203 12.55 -9.19 4.10
CA GLN A 203 11.33 -9.95 3.90
C GLN A 203 10.18 -9.27 4.64
N ILE A 204 9.00 -9.27 4.04
CA ILE A 204 7.77 -8.81 4.66
C ILE A 204 6.80 -10.00 4.70
N LYS A 205 6.23 -10.27 5.88
CA LYS A 205 5.22 -11.31 6.06
C LYS A 205 4.11 -10.82 6.98
N GLU A 206 2.92 -11.38 6.81
CA GLU A 206 1.85 -11.22 7.78
C GLU A 206 2.06 -12.13 9.00
N VAL A 207 1.68 -11.64 10.18
CA VAL A 207 1.62 -12.45 11.41
C VAL A 207 0.28 -13.19 11.43
N ASN A 208 0.35 -14.52 11.40
CA ASN A 208 -0.80 -15.38 11.61
C ASN A 208 -0.97 -15.66 13.12
N ASP A 209 -1.90 -14.94 13.74
CA ASP A 209 -2.31 -15.11 15.14
C ASP A 209 -3.46 -16.12 15.33
N ASN A 210 -3.84 -16.84 14.26
CA ASN A 210 -4.87 -17.88 14.24
C ASN A 210 -6.24 -17.42 14.78
N LYS A 211 -6.65 -16.18 14.48
CA LYS A 211 -8.01 -15.73 14.77
C LYS A 211 -9.05 -16.67 14.12
N PRO A 212 -10.09 -17.11 14.86
CA PRO A 212 -11.15 -17.93 14.29
C PRO A 212 -11.81 -17.25 13.08
N GLY A 213 -12.26 -18.04 12.11
CA GLY A 213 -12.95 -17.52 10.92
C GLY A 213 -12.04 -16.86 9.87
N TYR A 214 -10.78 -16.53 10.19
CA TYR A 214 -9.84 -15.94 9.24
C TYR A 214 -8.93 -17.00 8.59
N THR A 215 -8.71 -16.84 7.29
CA THR A 215 -7.58 -17.46 6.57
C THR A 215 -6.57 -16.37 6.25
N TYR A 216 -5.33 -16.57 6.70
CA TYR A 216 -4.24 -15.62 6.55
C TYR A 216 -3.46 -15.86 5.26
N ASP A 217 -2.93 -14.79 4.69
CA ASP A 217 -1.98 -14.84 3.60
C ASP A 217 -0.60 -15.26 4.14
N ASP A 218 -0.10 -16.41 3.69
CA ASP A 218 1.18 -16.98 4.13
C ASP A 218 2.36 -16.60 3.22
N SER A 219 2.13 -15.74 2.22
CA SER A 219 3.17 -15.30 1.30
C SER A 219 4.27 -14.52 2.02
N VAL A 220 5.47 -14.58 1.46
CA VAL A 220 6.62 -13.79 1.89
C VAL A 220 7.03 -12.88 0.75
N LEU A 221 6.89 -11.57 0.97
CA LEU A 221 7.29 -10.57 0.00
C LEU A 221 8.77 -10.23 0.20
N GLU A 222 9.59 -10.47 -0.82
CA GLU A 222 11.01 -10.13 -0.80
C GLU A 222 11.25 -8.72 -1.35
N ALA A 223 12.03 -7.93 -0.62
CA ALA A 223 12.46 -6.60 -1.02
C ALA A 223 13.99 -6.50 -0.96
N GLU A 224 14.60 -5.86 -1.95
CA GLU A 224 16.03 -5.63 -2.04
C GLU A 224 16.30 -4.13 -1.98
N VAL A 225 17.08 -3.71 -1.00
CA VAL A 225 17.57 -2.32 -0.89
C VAL A 225 18.99 -2.26 -1.42
N THR A 226 19.23 -1.38 -2.39
CA THR A 226 20.58 -1.05 -2.87
C THR A 226 20.97 0.34 -2.39
N VAL A 227 22.10 0.44 -1.70
CA VAL A 227 22.67 1.69 -1.20
C VAL A 227 23.94 1.99 -1.98
N ALA A 228 23.89 3.05 -2.78
CA ALA A 228 25.03 3.54 -3.55
C ALA A 228 25.56 4.85 -2.96
N ASN A 229 26.85 5.10 -3.14
CA ASN A 229 27.47 6.39 -2.83
C ASN A 229 27.64 7.19 -4.11
N VAL A 230 27.03 8.37 -4.13
CA VAL A 230 27.06 9.31 -5.23
C VAL A 230 27.66 10.60 -4.69
N TYR A 231 28.93 10.86 -5.02
CA TYR A 231 29.67 12.05 -4.58
C TYR A 231 29.63 12.29 -3.06
N GLY A 232 29.76 11.24 -2.26
CA GLY A 232 29.69 11.30 -0.79
C GLY A 232 28.28 11.18 -0.21
N GLN A 233 27.24 11.27 -1.06
CA GLN A 233 25.86 11.09 -0.65
C GLN A 233 25.44 9.62 -0.73
N LYS A 234 24.88 9.07 0.34
CA LYS A 234 24.27 7.73 0.31
C LYS A 234 22.85 7.81 -0.24
N ILE A 235 22.58 6.98 -1.23
CA ILE A 235 21.30 6.87 -1.93
C ILE A 235 20.79 5.43 -1.78
N ALA A 236 19.75 5.24 -0.97
CA ALA A 236 19.15 3.93 -0.70
C ALA A 236 17.86 3.70 -1.52
N SER A 237 17.85 2.79 -2.48
CA SER A 237 16.67 2.48 -3.30
C SER A 237 16.11 1.11 -2.95
N VAL A 238 14.78 0.98 -2.88
CA VAL A 238 14.11 -0.31 -2.64
C VAL A 238 13.46 -0.84 -3.89
N LYS A 239 13.67 -2.12 -4.17
CA LYS A 239 12.99 -2.87 -5.22
C LYS A 239 12.28 -4.08 -4.63
N TYR A 240 11.00 -4.21 -4.90
CA TYR A 240 10.22 -5.40 -4.55
C TYR A 240 10.38 -6.44 -5.64
N LYS A 241 10.58 -7.70 -5.25
CA LYS A 241 10.73 -8.80 -6.21
C LYS A 241 9.40 -9.18 -6.85
N ASP A 242 8.32 -9.15 -6.07
CA ASP A 242 6.95 -9.26 -6.58
C ASP A 242 6.41 -7.88 -6.93
N SER A 243 5.72 -7.80 -8.07
CA SER A 243 4.94 -6.64 -8.47
C SER A 243 3.69 -6.43 -7.59
N LYS A 244 3.13 -7.51 -7.04
CA LYS A 244 1.99 -7.47 -6.11
C LYS A 244 2.51 -7.15 -4.70
N LYS A 245 2.29 -5.93 -4.23
CA LYS A 245 2.61 -5.48 -2.86
C LYS A 245 1.38 -5.58 -1.96
N GLU A 246 0.63 -6.68 -2.03
CA GLU A 246 -0.65 -6.85 -1.34
C GLU A 246 -0.78 -8.24 -0.72
N PHE A 247 -1.22 -8.28 0.54
CA PHE A 247 -1.61 -9.48 1.29
C PHE A 247 -3.13 -9.56 1.38
N THR A 248 -3.72 -10.71 1.10
CA THR A 248 -5.19 -10.89 1.09
C THR A 248 -5.64 -11.94 2.09
N ASN A 249 -6.42 -11.53 3.10
CA ASN A 249 -7.09 -12.47 4.00
C ASN A 249 -8.53 -12.67 3.58
N THR A 250 -9.07 -13.82 3.97
CA THR A 250 -10.50 -14.10 3.87
C THR A 250 -11.08 -14.33 5.25
N TYR A 251 -12.34 -13.94 5.40
CA TYR A 251 -13.13 -14.18 6.60
C TYR A 251 -14.40 -14.95 6.25
N ALA A 252 -14.69 -16.01 7.02
CA ALA A 252 -15.92 -16.75 6.95
C ALA A 252 -16.40 -17.12 8.36
N ALA A 253 -17.57 -16.60 8.73
CA ALA A 253 -18.24 -16.96 9.98
C ALA A 253 -18.55 -18.46 10.00
N LYS A 254 -18.32 -19.11 11.14
CA LYS A 254 -18.76 -20.50 11.35
C LYS A 254 -20.27 -20.55 11.55
N GLU A 255 -20.90 -21.62 11.07
CA GLU A 255 -22.32 -21.84 11.31
C GLU A 255 -22.60 -22.00 12.81
N ALA A 256 -23.71 -21.42 13.27
CA ALA A 256 -24.25 -21.62 14.61
C ALA A 256 -25.46 -22.55 14.53
N LYS A 257 -25.59 -23.47 15.49
CA LYS A 257 -26.68 -24.43 15.57
C LYS A 257 -27.48 -24.24 16.85
N LEU A 258 -28.80 -24.26 16.75
CA LEU A 258 -29.70 -24.12 17.88
C LEU A 258 -30.80 -25.18 17.84
N GLN A 259 -30.95 -25.87 18.96
CA GLN A 259 -32.04 -26.80 19.19
C GLN A 259 -33.11 -26.11 20.04
N LEU A 260 -34.28 -25.84 19.47
CA LEU A 260 -35.43 -25.35 20.22
C LEU A 260 -36.23 -26.52 20.80
N GLU A 261 -36.54 -26.42 22.08
CA GLU A 261 -37.31 -27.42 22.82
C GLU A 261 -38.43 -26.75 23.62
N ALA A 262 -39.54 -27.47 23.77
CA ALA A 262 -40.65 -27.08 24.62
C ALA A 262 -41.18 -28.32 25.38
N LYS A 263 -42.10 -28.09 26.31
CA LYS A 263 -42.73 -29.17 27.07
C LYS A 263 -44.25 -28.99 27.09
N LYS A 264 -44.95 -30.00 26.59
CA LYS A 264 -46.40 -30.14 26.78
C LYS A 264 -46.66 -30.79 28.14
N VAL A 265 -47.57 -30.17 28.89
CA VAL A 265 -48.11 -30.73 30.12
C VAL A 265 -49.60 -30.98 29.90
N LEU A 266 -50.02 -32.22 30.17
CA LEU A 266 -51.43 -32.61 30.20
C LEU A 266 -51.81 -32.92 31.65
N ASN A 267 -52.81 -32.23 32.18
CA ASN A 267 -53.33 -32.45 33.52
C ASN A 267 -54.54 -33.39 33.47
N GLY A 268 -54.69 -34.27 34.47
CA GLY A 268 -55.84 -35.16 34.60
C GLY A 268 -55.79 -36.46 33.78
N LYS A 269 -54.79 -36.64 32.91
CA LYS A 269 -54.52 -37.90 32.20
C LYS A 269 -53.01 -38.04 31.91
N ALA A 270 -52.54 -39.26 31.73
CA ALA A 270 -51.22 -39.51 31.15
C ALA A 270 -51.16 -38.98 29.70
N ILE A 271 -50.03 -38.34 29.35
CA ILE A 271 -49.74 -37.89 28.00
C ILE A 271 -49.23 -39.06 27.15
N GLU A 272 -49.67 -39.14 25.91
CA GLU A 272 -49.27 -40.17 24.96
C GLU A 272 -48.32 -39.55 23.91
N ALA A 273 -47.37 -40.35 23.39
CA ALA A 273 -46.47 -39.88 22.34
C ALA A 273 -47.26 -39.58 21.05
N GLY A 274 -46.93 -38.48 20.39
CA GLY A 274 -47.59 -38.05 19.15
C GLY A 274 -48.96 -37.41 19.36
N GLN A 275 -49.42 -37.25 20.60
CA GLN A 275 -50.81 -36.86 20.90
C GLN A 275 -51.14 -35.40 20.56
N PHE A 276 -50.17 -34.49 20.69
CA PHE A 276 -50.34 -33.05 20.48
C PHE A 276 -49.31 -32.55 19.46
N GLU A 277 -49.74 -31.72 18.52
CA GLU A 277 -48.90 -31.09 17.49
C GLU A 277 -48.58 -29.64 17.85
N PHE A 278 -47.34 -29.23 17.57
CA PHE A 278 -46.83 -27.89 17.82
C PHE A 278 -46.19 -27.34 16.56
N GLU A 279 -46.43 -26.06 16.31
CA GLU A 279 -45.90 -25.33 15.16
C GLU A 279 -44.82 -24.37 15.64
N LEU A 280 -43.64 -24.45 15.02
CA LEU A 280 -42.61 -23.41 15.07
C LEU A 280 -42.84 -22.49 13.88
N LYS A 281 -43.12 -21.22 14.16
CA LYS A 281 -43.37 -20.19 13.17
C LYS A 281 -42.28 -19.14 13.19
N GLU A 282 -42.07 -18.51 12.06
CA GLU A 282 -41.31 -17.28 11.94
C GLU A 282 -42.06 -16.32 11.01
N ASN A 283 -42.24 -15.07 11.44
CA ASN A 283 -43.00 -14.06 10.69
C ASN A 283 -44.39 -14.56 10.25
N GLY A 284 -45.04 -15.38 11.10
CA GLY A 284 -46.35 -15.99 10.82
C GLY A 284 -46.33 -17.21 9.88
N THR A 285 -45.19 -17.57 9.29
CA THR A 285 -45.05 -18.75 8.43
C THR A 285 -44.64 -19.96 9.25
N VAL A 286 -45.32 -21.11 9.07
CA VAL A 286 -44.96 -22.37 9.73
C VAL A 286 -43.68 -22.92 9.10
N LEU A 287 -42.63 -23.06 9.91
CA LEU A 287 -41.37 -23.67 9.50
C LEU A 287 -41.41 -25.19 9.72
N HIS A 288 -41.86 -25.60 10.90
CA HIS A 288 -41.91 -27.00 11.30
C HIS A 288 -43.15 -27.29 12.13
N THR A 289 -43.72 -28.49 11.94
CA THR A 289 -44.75 -29.07 12.80
C THR A 289 -44.18 -30.37 13.38
N VAL A 290 -44.20 -30.50 14.70
CA VAL A 290 -43.72 -31.70 15.40
C VAL A 290 -44.71 -32.08 16.50
N SER A 291 -44.62 -33.31 17.00
CA SER A 291 -45.47 -33.77 18.09
C SER A 291 -44.68 -33.98 19.38
N ASN A 292 -45.37 -34.01 20.52
CA ASN A 292 -44.75 -34.34 21.80
C ASN A 292 -44.32 -35.83 21.87
N ASP A 293 -43.29 -36.14 22.66
CA ASP A 293 -42.93 -37.51 23.02
C ASP A 293 -43.79 -38.06 24.18
N ALA A 294 -43.54 -39.30 24.62
CA ALA A 294 -44.28 -39.95 25.72
C ALA A 294 -44.14 -39.25 27.08
N ASN A 295 -43.17 -38.33 27.22
CA ASN A 295 -42.94 -37.52 28.42
C ASN A 295 -43.39 -36.05 28.23
N GLY A 296 -44.00 -35.74 27.08
CA GLY A 296 -44.41 -34.39 26.72
C GLY A 296 -43.30 -33.49 26.17
N LYS A 297 -42.08 -33.99 25.93
CA LYS A 297 -41.00 -33.20 25.32
C LYS A 297 -41.33 -32.93 23.86
N ILE A 298 -41.13 -31.69 23.43
CA ILE A 298 -41.27 -31.24 22.05
C ILE A 298 -39.88 -30.81 21.59
N GLN A 299 -39.40 -31.38 20.48
CA GLN A 299 -38.09 -31.05 19.92
C GLN A 299 -38.27 -30.75 18.43
N PHE A 300 -38.01 -29.51 18.04
CA PHE A 300 -38.05 -29.09 16.64
C PHE A 300 -36.79 -29.55 15.90
N PRO A 301 -36.73 -29.53 14.56
CA PRO A 301 -35.46 -29.67 13.85
C PRO A 301 -34.44 -28.60 14.28
N GLU A 302 -33.16 -28.95 14.26
CA GLU A 302 -32.07 -28.02 14.58
C GLU A 302 -32.01 -26.89 13.56
N LEU A 303 -31.96 -25.65 14.05
CA LEU A 303 -31.84 -24.46 13.22
C LEU A 303 -30.36 -24.15 12.99
N THR A 304 -30.00 -23.87 11.74
CA THR A 304 -28.63 -23.47 11.36
C THR A 304 -28.62 -22.00 10.93
N PHE A 305 -27.68 -21.23 11.47
CA PHE A 305 -27.49 -19.81 11.18
C PHE A 305 -26.09 -19.59 10.62
N THR A 306 -26.00 -18.84 9.53
CA THR A 306 -24.73 -18.58 8.80
C THR A 306 -24.31 -17.11 8.85
N LYS A 307 -25.11 -16.26 9.51
CA LYS A 307 -24.88 -14.81 9.61
C LYS A 307 -25.27 -14.32 10.99
N GLU A 308 -24.66 -13.20 11.40
CA GLU A 308 -25.09 -12.44 12.57
C GLU A 308 -26.45 -11.79 12.27
N GLU A 309 -27.46 -12.15 13.06
CA GLU A 309 -28.82 -11.67 12.92
C GLU A 309 -29.62 -11.92 14.21
N THR A 310 -30.72 -11.19 14.35
CA THR A 310 -31.73 -11.47 15.39
C THR A 310 -32.99 -11.99 14.72
N ARG A 311 -33.44 -13.18 15.13
CA ARG A 311 -34.63 -13.84 14.59
C ARG A 311 -35.64 -14.09 15.70
N THR A 312 -36.91 -13.89 15.39
CA THR A 312 -38.01 -14.10 16.34
C THR A 312 -38.85 -15.26 15.86
N PHE A 313 -38.92 -16.29 16.69
CA PHE A 313 -39.74 -17.47 16.46
C PHE A 313 -40.95 -17.47 17.38
N THR A 314 -41.98 -18.19 16.98
CA THR A 314 -43.19 -18.39 17.79
C THR A 314 -43.50 -19.86 17.86
N ILE A 315 -43.66 -20.39 19.06
CA ILE A 315 -44.11 -21.76 19.30
C ILE A 315 -45.57 -21.71 19.71
N SER A 316 -46.45 -22.39 18.97
CA SER A 316 -47.88 -22.47 19.28
C SER A 316 -48.36 -23.92 19.25
N GLU A 317 -49.23 -24.29 20.18
CA GLU A 317 -49.97 -25.54 20.11
C GLU A 317 -51.00 -25.46 18.97
N LYS A 318 -51.07 -26.49 18.13
CA LYS A 318 -52.05 -26.57 17.06
C LYS A 318 -53.39 -27.05 17.64
N ALA A 319 -54.47 -26.37 17.28
CA ALA A 319 -55.81 -26.78 17.70
C ALA A 319 -56.10 -28.21 17.21
N GLY A 320 -56.55 -29.06 18.13
CA GLY A 320 -57.00 -30.42 17.84
C GLY A 320 -58.42 -30.66 18.34
N ASP A 321 -58.85 -31.91 18.30
CA ASP A 321 -60.23 -32.35 18.56
C ASP A 321 -60.32 -33.42 19.66
N VAL A 322 -59.29 -33.56 20.49
CA VAL A 322 -59.29 -34.50 21.61
C VAL A 322 -60.38 -34.11 22.62
N ALA A 323 -61.41 -34.96 22.74
CA ALA A 323 -62.57 -34.70 23.58
C ALA A 323 -62.18 -34.48 25.05
N GLY A 324 -62.66 -33.38 25.63
CA GLY A 324 -62.41 -33.01 27.03
C GLY A 324 -61.05 -32.35 27.29
N VAL A 325 -60.26 -32.06 26.26
CA VAL A 325 -59.00 -31.31 26.37
C VAL A 325 -59.20 -29.86 25.95
N GLU A 326 -58.80 -28.94 26.82
CA GLU A 326 -58.63 -27.52 26.47
C GLU A 326 -57.18 -27.31 25.99
N TYR A 327 -57.04 -26.78 24.78
CA TYR A 327 -55.74 -26.53 24.15
C TYR A 327 -55.20 -25.16 24.59
N ASP A 328 -53.87 -25.02 24.67
CA ASP A 328 -53.26 -23.75 25.02
C ASP A 328 -53.42 -22.75 23.86
N PRO A 329 -54.18 -21.65 24.04
CA PRO A 329 -54.34 -20.65 22.99
C PRO A 329 -53.11 -19.73 22.85
N ASN A 330 -52.15 -19.84 23.77
CA ASN A 330 -51.00 -18.94 23.79
C ASN A 330 -49.97 -19.30 22.71
N ALA A 331 -49.32 -18.26 22.24
CA ALA A 331 -48.17 -18.32 21.37
C ALA A 331 -46.95 -17.82 22.14
N TYR A 332 -45.92 -18.66 22.24
CA TYR A 332 -44.70 -18.34 22.98
C TYR A 332 -43.65 -17.79 22.04
N GLU A 333 -43.26 -16.54 22.25
CA GLU A 333 -42.22 -15.88 21.46
C GLU A 333 -40.82 -16.25 21.97
N VAL A 334 -39.92 -16.56 21.03
CA VAL A 334 -38.51 -16.87 21.30
C VAL A 334 -37.64 -15.95 20.43
N THR A 335 -36.93 -15.03 21.06
CA THR A 335 -35.93 -14.18 20.39
C THR A 335 -34.57 -14.87 20.40
N VAL A 336 -34.04 -15.19 19.22
CA VAL A 336 -32.72 -15.77 19.01
C VAL A 336 -31.78 -14.69 18.50
N VAL A 337 -30.74 -14.39 19.26
CA VAL A 337 -29.68 -13.44 18.87
C VAL A 337 -28.45 -14.25 18.49
N VAL A 338 -28.16 -14.31 17.19
CA VAL A 338 -26.95 -14.94 16.65
C VAL A 338 -25.88 -13.86 16.61
N LYS A 339 -24.74 -14.09 17.27
CA LYS A 339 -23.59 -13.19 17.25
C LYS A 339 -22.39 -13.90 16.66
N ASP A 340 -21.61 -13.15 15.89
CA ASP A 340 -20.32 -13.58 15.42
C ASP A 340 -19.23 -13.15 16.42
N ASN A 341 -18.65 -14.10 17.14
CA ASN A 341 -17.68 -13.81 18.21
C ASN A 341 -16.23 -13.68 17.74
N GLY A 342 -16.03 -13.52 16.43
CA GLY A 342 -14.73 -13.19 15.86
C GLY A 342 -14.20 -14.22 14.89
#